data_AF-X2A7V9-F1
#
_entry.id   AF-X2A7V9-F1
#
_cell.length_a   1.000
_cell.length_b   1.000
_cell.length_c   1.000
_cell.angle_alpha   90.00
_cell.angle_beta   90.00
_cell.angle_gamma   90.00
#
_symmetry.space_group_name_H-M   'P 1'
#
loop_
_entity.id
_entity.type
_entity.pdbx_description
1 polymer ?
#
loop_
_entity_poly.entity_id
_entity_poly.type
_entity_poly.pdbx_seq_one_letter_code
_entity_poly.pdbx_strand_id
1 'polypeptide(L)'
;MTRQYRPQLDWTPDAKLPTRFAAWKSEIEDEVLLFEGEDKPSKYICNFVKVCSGERGKAILRESNAHKEEKDYQVIIKALEQKVKPSNEELSASSKYFYLRQGNATLVDFFKQATEIVEAMNIDEDPKDKTLRNLLMN
;
A
#
# COMPACT_ATOMS: atom_id res chain seq x y z
N MET A 1 -11.86 -30.72 -6.87
CA MET A 1 -10.88 -29.88 -7.57
C MET A 1 -10.07 -29.16 -6.52
N THR A 2 -8.88 -29.66 -6.20
CA THR A 2 -7.94 -28.97 -5.31
C THR A 2 -7.51 -27.69 -6.02
N ARG A 3 -7.96 -26.54 -5.51
CA ARG A 3 -7.45 -25.23 -5.96
C ARG A 3 -5.94 -25.30 -5.72
N GLN A 4 -5.15 -25.31 -6.80
CA GLN A 4 -3.71 -25.08 -6.69
C GLN A 4 -3.54 -23.82 -5.86
N TYR A 5 -2.84 -23.93 -4.73
CA TYR A 5 -2.51 -22.79 -3.89
C TYR A 5 -1.85 -21.74 -4.77
N ARG A 6 -2.43 -20.53 -4.78
CA ARG A 6 -1.86 -19.38 -5.46
C ARG A 6 -1.82 -18.27 -4.41
N PRO A 7 -0.64 -17.70 -4.13
CA PRO A 7 -0.54 -16.51 -3.29
C PRO A 7 -1.39 -15.41 -3.93
N GLN A 8 -2.53 -15.09 -3.33
CA GLN A 8 -3.41 -14.03 -3.80
C GLN A 8 -3.39 -12.89 -2.81
N LEU A 9 -2.98 -11.71 -3.28
CA LEU A 9 -3.00 -10.52 -2.46
C LEU A 9 -4.43 -10.02 -2.27
N ASP A 10 -4.81 -9.84 -1.00
CA ASP A 10 -6.01 -9.11 -0.61
C ASP A 10 -5.70 -7.60 -0.58
N TRP A 11 -6.40 -6.86 -1.43
CA TRP A 11 -6.24 -5.42 -1.65
C TRP A 11 -7.21 -4.56 -0.84
N THR A 12 -7.85 -5.11 0.20
CA THR A 12 -8.70 -4.30 1.09
C THR A 12 -7.91 -3.08 1.57
N PRO A 13 -8.37 -1.84 1.32
CA PRO A 13 -7.60 -0.63 1.63
C PRO A 13 -7.73 -0.32 3.12
N ASP A 14 -7.04 -1.10 3.96
CA ASP A 14 -6.99 -0.92 5.41
C ASP A 14 -5.54 -0.72 5.88
N ALA A 15 -5.37 -0.35 7.16
CA ALA A 15 -4.05 -0.18 7.78
C ALA A 15 -3.15 -1.44 7.75
N LYS A 16 -3.71 -2.63 7.45
CA LYS A 16 -2.98 -3.90 7.36
C LYS A 16 -2.58 -4.25 5.93
N LEU A 17 -2.98 -3.47 4.92
CA LEU A 17 -2.58 -3.67 3.53
C LEU A 17 -1.04 -3.71 3.36
N PRO A 18 -0.24 -2.83 4.01
CA PRO A 18 1.22 -2.93 3.96
C PRO A 18 1.78 -4.24 4.48
N THR A 19 1.24 -4.73 5.60
CA THR A 19 1.65 -6.00 6.20
C THR A 19 1.28 -7.19 5.31
N ARG A 20 0.08 -7.19 4.74
CA ARG A 20 -0.38 -8.24 3.82
C ARG A 20 0.44 -8.27 2.53
N PHE A 21 0.78 -7.10 2.01
CA PHE A 21 1.68 -6.98 0.86
C PHE A 21 3.08 -7.51 1.16
N ALA A 22 3.64 -7.22 2.34
CA ALA A 22 4.97 -7.72 2.72
C ALA A 22 4.99 -9.25 2.82
N ALA A 23 3.95 -9.86 3.43
CA ALA A 23 3.82 -11.32 3.50
C ALA A 23 3.68 -11.94 2.10
N TRP A 24 2.77 -11.39 1.28
CA TRP A 24 2.58 -11.83 -0.10
C TRP A 24 3.86 -11.70 -0.94
N LYS A 25 4.60 -10.58 -0.80
CA LYS A 25 5.86 -10.37 -1.51
C LYS A 25 6.89 -11.45 -1.16
N SER A 26 7.01 -11.79 0.12
CA SER A 26 7.91 -12.88 0.56
C SER A 26 7.53 -14.21 -0.07
N GLU A 27 6.23 -14.58 -0.06
CA GLU A 27 5.75 -15.81 -0.69
C GLU A 27 6.04 -15.85 -2.20
N ILE A 28 5.90 -14.70 -2.88
CA ILE A 28 6.23 -14.60 -4.31
C ILE A 28 7.73 -14.76 -4.55
N GLU A 29 8.58 -14.15 -3.73
CA GLU A 29 10.03 -14.27 -3.86
C GLU A 29 10.50 -15.72 -3.64
N ASP A 30 9.90 -16.44 -2.70
CA ASP A 30 10.16 -17.87 -2.47
C ASP A 30 9.75 -18.73 -3.69
N GLU A 31 8.58 -18.48 -4.28
CA GLU A 31 8.11 -19.17 -5.50
C GLU A 31 8.98 -18.84 -6.72
N VAL A 32 9.43 -17.59 -6.85
CA VAL A 32 10.34 -17.17 -7.94
C VAL A 32 11.66 -17.92 -7.84
N LEU A 33 12.21 -18.08 -6.64
CA LEU A 33 13.45 -18.82 -6.41
C LEU A 33 13.33 -20.29 -6.89
N LEU A 34 12.17 -20.92 -6.69
CA LEU A 34 11.89 -22.25 -7.22
C LEU A 34 11.85 -22.25 -8.76
N PHE A 35 11.22 -21.25 -9.36
CA PHE A 35 11.16 -21.13 -10.83
C PHE A 35 12.51 -20.87 -11.48
N GLU A 36 13.38 -20.12 -10.83
CA GLU A 36 14.77 -19.91 -11.27
C GLU A 36 15.55 -21.23 -11.22
N GLY A 37 15.34 -22.06 -10.19
CA GLY A 37 15.89 -23.41 -10.11
C GLY A 37 15.37 -24.37 -11.20
N GLU A 38 14.16 -24.14 -11.70
CA GLU A 38 13.53 -24.89 -12.81
C GLU A 38 13.81 -24.31 -14.20
N ASP A 39 14.68 -23.30 -14.32
CA ASP A 39 15.01 -22.61 -15.59
C ASP A 39 13.76 -22.09 -16.33
N LYS A 40 12.75 -21.61 -15.57
CA LYS A 40 11.56 -21.00 -16.19
C LYS A 40 11.94 -19.69 -16.87
N PRO A 41 11.34 -19.37 -18.04
CA PRO A 41 11.62 -18.11 -18.71
C PRO A 41 11.10 -16.93 -17.88
N SER A 42 11.82 -15.80 -17.88
CA SER A 42 11.45 -14.60 -17.10
C SER A 42 10.03 -14.10 -17.40
N LYS A 43 9.54 -14.30 -18.62
CA LYS A 43 8.16 -13.97 -19.01
C LYS A 43 7.13 -14.79 -18.24
N TYR A 44 7.42 -16.05 -17.95
CA TYR A 44 6.57 -16.90 -17.11
C TYR A 44 6.52 -16.35 -15.69
N ILE A 45 7.68 -16.00 -15.11
CA ILE A 45 7.80 -15.43 -13.77
C ILE A 45 7.02 -14.11 -13.68
N CYS A 46 7.19 -13.21 -14.65
CA CYS A 46 6.45 -11.94 -14.72
C CYS A 46 4.94 -12.17 -14.79
N ASN A 47 4.49 -13.12 -15.61
CA ASN A 47 3.06 -13.46 -15.73
C ASN A 47 2.51 -14.07 -14.45
N PHE A 48 3.29 -14.90 -13.75
CA PHE A 48 2.93 -15.46 -12.47
C PHE A 48 2.66 -14.34 -11.44
N VAL A 49 3.59 -13.39 -11.27
CA VAL A 49 3.41 -12.27 -10.34
C VAL A 49 2.16 -11.44 -10.67
N LYS A 50 1.90 -11.14 -11.95
CA LYS A 50 0.69 -10.43 -12.40
C LYS A 50 -0.60 -11.17 -12.07
N VAL A 51 -0.56 -12.49 -12.12
CA VAL A 51 -1.71 -13.34 -11.85
C VAL A 51 -1.95 -13.45 -10.33
N CYS A 52 -0.89 -13.53 -9.54
CA CYS A 52 -0.91 -13.56 -8.08
C CYS A 52 -1.32 -12.23 -7.45
N SER A 53 -1.08 -11.10 -8.13
CA SER A 53 -1.55 -9.79 -7.67
C SER A 53 -3.07 -9.60 -7.76
N GLY A 54 -3.81 -10.53 -8.40
CA GLY A 54 -5.26 -10.49 -8.48
C GLY A 54 -5.81 -9.37 -9.38
N GLU A 55 -7.13 -9.25 -9.48
CA GLU A 55 -7.78 -8.29 -10.39
C GLU A 55 -7.45 -6.83 -10.07
N ARG A 56 -7.38 -6.48 -8.78
CA ARG A 56 -7.02 -5.13 -8.35
C ARG A 56 -5.55 -4.81 -8.65
N GLY A 57 -4.63 -5.75 -8.40
CA GLY A 57 -3.23 -5.60 -8.77
C GLY A 57 -3.03 -5.43 -10.28
N LYS A 58 -3.76 -6.19 -11.11
CA LYS A 58 -3.74 -6.00 -12.57
C LYS A 58 -4.21 -4.61 -13.00
N ALA A 59 -5.23 -4.05 -12.34
CA ALA A 59 -5.67 -2.69 -12.62
C ALA A 59 -4.57 -1.65 -12.30
N ILE A 60 -3.91 -1.79 -11.15
CA ILE A 60 -2.77 -0.95 -10.74
C ILE A 60 -1.62 -1.02 -11.76
N LEU A 61 -1.31 -2.22 -12.25
CA LEU A 61 -0.25 -2.42 -13.25
C LEU A 61 -0.61 -1.85 -14.63
N ARG A 62 -1.90 -1.72 -14.95
CA ARG A 62 -2.34 -1.00 -16.15
C ARG A 62 -2.13 0.50 -16.01
N GLU A 63 -2.47 1.07 -14.85
CA GLU A 63 -2.25 2.49 -14.56
C GLU A 63 -0.77 2.88 -14.64
N SER A 64 0.13 2.05 -14.12
CA SER A 64 1.58 2.31 -14.12
C SER A 64 2.32 1.83 -15.39
N ASN A 65 1.59 1.31 -16.39
CA ASN A 65 2.15 0.67 -17.60
C ASN A 65 3.08 -0.55 -17.34
N ALA A 66 3.25 -0.97 -16.08
CA ALA A 66 4.06 -2.13 -15.67
C ALA A 66 3.47 -3.48 -16.11
N HIS A 67 2.21 -3.52 -16.57
CA HIS A 67 1.61 -4.71 -17.16
C HIS A 67 2.34 -5.21 -18.42
N LYS A 68 3.12 -4.36 -19.10
CA LYS A 68 3.93 -4.71 -20.28
C LYS A 68 5.28 -5.31 -19.93
N GLU A 69 5.66 -5.34 -18.66
CA GLU A 69 6.94 -5.89 -18.24
C GLU A 69 6.96 -7.42 -18.43
N GLU A 70 7.99 -7.93 -19.07
CA GLU A 70 8.12 -9.36 -19.40
C GLU A 70 9.48 -9.94 -19.00
N LYS A 71 10.42 -9.11 -18.53
CA LYS A 71 11.80 -9.51 -18.26
C LYS A 71 12.14 -9.44 -16.78
N ASP A 72 11.64 -8.43 -16.09
CA ASP A 72 11.96 -8.20 -14.69
C ASP A 72 10.71 -8.13 -13.79
N TYR A 73 10.48 -9.17 -13.01
CA TYR A 73 9.35 -9.22 -12.09
C TYR A 73 9.48 -8.21 -10.93
N GLN A 74 10.69 -7.77 -10.59
CA GLN A 74 10.92 -6.78 -9.53
C GLN A 74 10.33 -5.42 -9.90
N VAL A 75 10.28 -5.07 -11.19
CA VAL A 75 9.60 -3.85 -11.68
C VAL A 75 8.10 -3.94 -11.39
N ILE A 76 7.49 -5.12 -11.56
CA ILE A 76 6.08 -5.36 -11.28
C ILE A 76 5.81 -5.21 -9.78
N ILE A 77 6.64 -5.83 -8.92
CA ILE A 77 6.50 -5.73 -7.46
C ILE A 77 6.65 -4.26 -7.01
N LYS A 78 7.64 -3.53 -7.52
CA LYS A 78 7.83 -2.11 -7.19
C LYS A 78 6.63 -1.24 -7.58
N ALA A 79 6.03 -1.48 -8.75
CA ALA A 79 4.84 -0.75 -9.19
C ALA A 79 3.64 -1.01 -8.27
N LEU A 80 3.50 -2.23 -7.74
CA LEU A 80 2.48 -2.56 -6.75
C LEU A 80 2.79 -1.94 -5.38
N GLU A 81 4.06 -1.99 -4.96
CA GLU A 81 4.52 -1.45 -3.67
C GLU A 81 4.27 0.06 -3.55
N GLN A 82 4.36 0.81 -4.65
CA GLN A 82 4.03 2.25 -4.67
C GLN A 82 2.58 2.57 -4.28
N LYS A 83 1.64 1.64 -4.45
CA LYS A 83 0.24 1.82 -4.03
C LYS A 83 -0.01 1.36 -2.60
N VAL A 84 0.97 0.72 -1.98
CA VAL A 84 0.87 0.14 -0.64
C VAL A 84 1.67 0.94 0.39
N LYS A 85 2.78 1.55 -0.02
CA LYS A 85 3.51 2.47 0.85
C LYS A 85 2.68 3.72 1.09
N PRO A 86 2.68 4.23 2.34
CA PRO A 86 2.09 5.53 2.57
C PRO A 86 2.82 6.56 1.73
N SER A 87 2.06 7.46 1.11
CA SER A 87 2.63 8.51 0.27
C SER A 87 3.51 9.43 1.11
N ASN A 88 4.46 10.13 0.47
CA ASN A 88 5.24 11.16 1.17
C ASN A 88 4.34 12.24 1.80
N GLU A 89 3.16 12.46 1.23
CA GLU A 89 2.15 13.37 1.75
C GLU A 89 1.51 12.84 3.03
N GLU A 90 1.17 11.55 3.08
CA GLU A 90 0.64 10.87 4.29
C GLU A 90 1.67 10.83 5.42
N LEU A 91 2.94 10.56 5.09
CA LEU A 91 4.04 10.61 6.05
C LEU A 91 4.29 12.04 6.56
N SER A 92 4.24 13.03 5.66
CA SER A 92 4.35 14.44 6.02
C SER A 92 3.19 14.88 6.92
N ALA A 93 1.96 14.47 6.59
CA ALA A 93 0.76 14.76 7.36
C ALA A 93 0.83 14.13 8.75
N SER A 94 1.24 12.87 8.85
CA SER A 94 1.42 12.17 10.13
C SER A 94 2.48 12.86 11.02
N SER A 95 3.57 13.32 10.40
CA SER A 95 4.60 14.11 11.10
C SER A 95 4.05 15.46 11.58
N LYS A 96 3.33 16.19 10.71
CA LYS A 96 2.68 17.46 11.08
C LYS A 96 1.68 17.28 12.22
N TYR A 97 0.87 16.22 12.19
CA TYR A 97 -0.07 15.87 13.24
C TYR A 97 0.61 15.72 14.60
N PHE A 98 1.75 15.00 14.66
CA PHE A 98 2.47 14.75 15.92
C PHE A 98 2.93 16.04 16.61
N TYR A 99 3.40 17.00 15.82
CA TYR A 99 3.88 18.30 16.31
C TYR A 99 2.79 19.38 16.35
N LEU A 100 1.57 19.07 15.92
CA LEU A 100 0.48 20.05 15.89
C LEU A 100 0.13 20.49 17.31
N ARG A 101 0.13 21.80 17.55
CA ARG A 101 -0.25 22.45 18.81
C ARG A 101 -1.07 23.69 18.49
N GLN A 102 -2.06 24.01 19.32
CA GLN A 102 -2.91 25.18 19.09
C GLN A 102 -2.12 26.49 19.10
N GLY A 103 -1.18 26.64 20.04
CA GLY A 103 -0.39 27.86 20.17
C GLY A 103 -1.27 29.10 20.31
N ASN A 104 -1.10 30.06 19.41
CA ASN A 104 -1.89 31.31 19.38
C ASN A 104 -3.05 31.27 18.36
N ALA A 105 -3.27 30.15 17.67
CA ALA A 105 -4.34 30.04 16.68
C ALA A 105 -5.71 30.09 17.36
N THR A 106 -6.69 30.67 16.68
CA THR A 106 -8.08 30.57 17.12
C THR A 106 -8.52 29.12 17.10
N LEU A 107 -9.50 28.77 17.94
CA LEU A 107 -10.02 27.40 17.99
C LEU A 107 -10.50 26.96 16.59
N VAL A 108 -11.20 27.84 15.86
CA VAL A 108 -11.72 27.56 14.51
C VAL A 108 -10.59 27.26 13.52
N ASP A 109 -9.52 28.06 13.51
CA ASP A 109 -8.39 27.86 12.60
C ASP A 109 -7.61 26.60 12.94
N PHE A 110 -7.45 26.31 14.24
CA PHE A 110 -6.80 25.09 14.71
C PHE A 110 -7.56 23.83 14.28
N PHE A 111 -8.89 23.82 14.45
CA PHE A 111 -9.73 22.71 14.01
C PHE A 111 -9.65 22.47 12.50
N LYS A 112 -9.64 23.55 11.71
CA LYS A 112 -9.49 23.47 10.25
C LYS A 112 -8.17 22.81 9.87
N GLN A 113 -7.05 23.29 10.44
CA GLN A 113 -5.72 22.71 10.21
C GLN A 113 -5.62 21.25 10.63
N ALA A 114 -6.18 20.90 11.80
CA ALA A 114 -6.22 19.53 12.28
C ALA A 114 -6.99 18.59 11.33
N THR A 115 -8.13 19.06 10.81
CA THR A 115 -8.96 18.30 9.87
C THR A 115 -8.23 18.07 8.55
N GLU A 116 -7.63 19.10 7.98
CA GLU A 116 -6.86 19.01 6.73
C GLU A 116 -5.65 18.06 6.87
N ILE A 117 -4.96 18.11 8.02
CA ILE A 117 -3.83 17.20 8.30
C ILE A 117 -4.31 15.76 8.44
N VAL A 118 -5.37 15.52 9.20
CA VAL A 118 -5.90 14.16 9.41
C VAL A 118 -6.48 13.59 8.11
N GLU A 119 -7.06 14.40 7.24
CA GLU A 119 -7.47 14.00 5.89
C GLU A 119 -6.29 13.60 5.02
N ALA A 120 -5.21 14.38 5.05
CA ALA A 120 -3.99 14.09 4.31
C ALA A 120 -3.24 12.84 4.82
N MET A 121 -3.56 12.33 6.02
CA MET A 121 -3.01 11.07 6.54
C MET A 121 -3.65 9.82 5.91
N ASN A 122 -4.76 9.96 5.18
CA ASN A 122 -5.44 8.88 4.46
C ASN A 122 -5.69 7.62 5.33
N ILE A 123 -6.16 7.83 6.56
CA ILE A 123 -6.53 6.78 7.52
C ILE A 123 -8.03 6.46 7.44
N ASP A 124 -8.41 5.24 7.85
CA ASP A 124 -9.81 4.80 7.89
C ASP A 124 -10.71 5.77 8.70
N GLU A 125 -12.00 5.86 8.37
CA GLU A 125 -12.93 6.82 8.99
C GLU A 125 -13.07 6.66 10.51
N ASP A 126 -13.21 5.43 11.01
CA ASP A 126 -13.34 5.15 12.46
C ASP A 126 -12.13 5.66 13.29
N PRO A 127 -10.86 5.38 12.91
CA PRO A 127 -9.71 5.97 13.58
C PRO A 127 -9.53 7.46 13.31
N LYS A 128 -10.09 8.01 12.21
CA LYS A 128 -10.04 9.46 11.89
C LYS A 128 -10.67 10.31 13.00
N ASP A 129 -11.88 9.95 13.42
CA ASP A 129 -12.61 10.69 14.46
C ASP A 129 -11.91 10.63 15.82
N LYS A 130 -11.36 9.47 16.17
CA LYS A 130 -10.58 9.30 17.39
C LYS A 130 -9.30 10.15 17.36
N THR A 131 -8.66 10.23 16.20
CA THR A 131 -7.43 11.01 15.98
C THR A 131 -7.70 12.50 16.15
N LEU A 132 -8.78 13.02 15.57
CA LEU A 132 -9.22 14.41 15.78
C LEU A 132 -9.57 14.69 17.25
N ARG A 133 -10.30 13.78 17.90
CA ARG A 133 -10.69 13.94 19.32
C ARG A 133 -9.47 14.04 20.25
N ASN A 134 -8.42 13.26 19.99
CA ASN A 134 -7.21 13.28 20.83
C ASN A 134 -6.42 14.60 20.72
N LEU A 135 -6.46 15.29 19.58
CA LEU A 135 -5.85 16.62 19.45
C LEU A 135 -6.56 17.71 20.26
N LEU A 136 -7.85 17.53 20.52
CA LEU A 136 -8.69 18.52 21.20
C LEU A 136 -8.70 18.37 22.71
N MET A 137 -8.25 17.22 23.21
CA MET A 137 -8.20 16.90 24.64
C MET A 137 -6.78 17.01 25.23
N ASN A 138 -5.78 17.37 24.42
CA ASN A 138 -4.41 17.68 24.82
C ASN A 138 -4.14 19.18 24.81
#